data_AF-A0A7L1V4H8-F1
#
_entry.id   AF-A0A7L1V4H8-F1
#
_cell.length_a   1.000
_cell.length_b   1.000
_cell.length_c   1.000
_cell.angle_alpha   90.00
_cell.angle_beta   90.00
_cell.angle_gamma   90.00
#
_symmetry.space_group_name_H-M   'P 1'
#
loop_
_entity.id
_entity.type
_entity.pdbx_description
1 polymer ?
#
loop_
_entity_poly.entity_id
_entity_poly.type
_entity_poly.pdbx_seq_one_letter_code
_entity_poly.pdbx_strand_id
1 'polypeptide(L)'
;GGRLFRVPLRAGGGRPLNPPELQGQFQKVLEQSLEQGPPPETPAVLTAGHRSPWARARALLAAAEGPSAAALGVLEDAPFVIAFDPSGDRPQNGDPP
;
A
#
# COMPACT_ATOMS: atom_id res chain seq x y z
N GLY A 1 3.25 8.89 0.50
CA GLY A 1 3.00 9.24 1.91
C GLY A 1 1.83 8.46 2.46
N GLY A 2 2.08 7.47 3.32
CA GLY A 2 1.12 6.77 4.20
C GLY A 2 -0.08 6.01 3.59
N ARG A 3 -0.67 6.49 2.50
CA ARG A 3 -1.95 6.02 1.95
C ARG A 3 -1.83 4.64 1.32
N LEU A 4 -2.91 3.87 1.48
CA LEU A 4 -3.09 2.55 0.87
C LEU A 4 -4.10 2.66 -0.27
N PHE A 5 -3.79 2.07 -1.41
CA PHE A 5 -4.66 2.02 -2.58
C PHE A 5 -4.83 0.57 -3.01
N ARG A 6 -6.07 0.18 -3.38
CA ARG A 6 -6.35 -1.13 -3.96
C ARG A 6 -6.24 -1.04 -5.47
N VAL A 7 -5.31 -1.80 -6.05
CA VAL A 7 -5.12 -1.88 -7.50
C VAL A 7 -5.60 -3.25 -8.01
N PRO A 8 -6.62 -3.32 -8.89
CA PRO A 8 -7.01 -4.58 -9.51
C PRO A 8 -5.92 -5.04 -10.49
N LEU A 9 -5.50 -6.30 -10.38
CA LEU A 9 -4.46 -6.89 -11.25
C LEU A 9 -5.01 -7.62 -12.48
N ARG A 10 -6.34 -7.64 -12.64
CA ARG A 10 -7.02 -8.33 -13.73
C ARG A 10 -7.93 -7.37 -14.49
N ALA A 11 -7.90 -7.46 -15.82
CA ALA A 11 -8.82 -6.79 -16.72
C ALA A 11 -10.19 -7.49 -16.73
N GLY A 12 -11.15 -6.90 -17.46
CA GLY A 12 -12.42 -7.55 -17.78
C GLY A 12 -12.20 -8.96 -18.36
N GLY A 13 -12.94 -9.94 -17.84
CA GLY A 13 -12.76 -11.35 -18.22
C GLY A 13 -11.65 -12.11 -17.47
N GLY A 14 -11.01 -11.50 -16.46
CA GLY A 14 -10.08 -12.20 -15.56
C GLY A 14 -8.64 -12.35 -16.06
N ARG A 15 -8.31 -11.78 -17.22
CA ARG A 15 -6.96 -11.74 -17.77
C ARG A 15 -6.03 -10.87 -16.89
N PRO A 16 -4.79 -11.29 -16.57
CA PRO A 16 -3.84 -10.42 -15.89
C PRO A 16 -3.51 -9.17 -16.72
N LEU A 17 -3.34 -8.04 -16.05
CA LEU A 17 -2.90 -6.80 -16.69
C LEU A 17 -1.48 -6.97 -17.24
N ASN A 18 -1.25 -6.42 -18.43
CA ASN A 18 0.10 -6.36 -19.02
C ASN A 18 0.91 -5.20 -18.39
N PRO A 19 2.24 -5.13 -18.62
CA PRO A 19 3.06 -4.11 -17.97
C PRO A 19 2.63 -2.66 -18.27
N PRO A 20 2.28 -2.28 -19.52
CA PRO A 20 1.71 -0.95 -19.79
C PRO A 20 0.41 -0.65 -19.04
N GLU A 21 -0.51 -1.63 -18.95
CA GLU A 21 -1.77 -1.49 -18.21
C GLU A 21 -1.51 -1.30 -16.71
N LEU A 22 -0.59 -2.07 -16.13
CA LEU A 22 -0.17 -1.93 -14.73
C LEU A 22 0.47 -0.56 -14.46
N GLN A 23 1.36 -0.11 -15.35
CA GLN A 23 1.98 1.21 -15.24
C GLN A 23 0.92 2.31 -15.25
N GLY A 24 -0.09 2.21 -16.10
CA GLY A 24 -1.22 3.14 -16.12
C GLY A 24 -2.01 3.14 -14.80
N GLN A 25 -2.17 1.99 -14.14
CA GLN A 25 -2.80 1.95 -12.81
C GLN A 25 -1.93 2.62 -11.74
N PHE A 26 -0.62 2.35 -11.73
CA PHE A 26 0.30 2.95 -10.78
C PHE A 26 0.40 4.46 -10.95
N GLN A 27 0.43 4.95 -12.18
CA GLN A 27 0.46 6.37 -12.47
C GLN A 27 -0.78 7.08 -11.92
N LYS A 28 -1.97 6.51 -12.10
CA LYS A 28 -3.21 7.04 -11.51
C LYS A 28 -3.17 7.10 -9.99
N VAL A 29 -2.63 6.06 -9.35
CA VAL A 29 -2.46 6.03 -7.89
C VAL A 29 -1.53 7.15 -7.42
N LEU A 30 -0.43 7.38 -8.14
CA LEU A 30 0.52 8.45 -7.83
C LEU A 30 -0.12 9.83 -7.99
N GLU A 31 -0.81 10.07 -9.11
CA GLU A 31 -1.52 11.34 -9.38
C GLU A 31 -2.59 11.62 -8.31
N GLN A 32 -3.44 10.64 -8.03
CA GLN A 32 -4.46 10.75 -6.98
C GLN A 32 -3.85 11.00 -5.59
N SER A 33 -2.68 10.41 -5.30
CA SER A 33 -1.99 10.65 -4.03
C SER A 33 -1.42 12.06 -3.90
N LEU A 34 -1.14 12.76 -5.01
CA LEU A 34 -0.65 14.14 -5.01
C LEU A 34 -1.78 15.15 -4.88
N GLU A 35 -2.94 14.85 -5.46
CA GLU A 35 -4.14 15.71 -5.41
C GLU A 35 -4.82 15.71 -4.03
N GLN A 36 -4.67 14.62 -3.28
CA GLN A 36 -5.24 14.52 -1.94
C GLN A 36 -4.24 15.02 -0.89
N GLY A 37 -4.69 15.95 -0.03
CA GLY A 37 -3.88 16.64 0.99
C GLY A 37 -3.16 15.74 2.02
N PRO A 38 -2.76 16.25 3.20
CA PRO A 38 -1.91 15.48 4.12
C PRO A 38 -2.47 14.08 4.40
N PRO A 39 -1.64 13.03 4.33
CA PRO A 39 -2.12 11.66 4.43
C PRO A 39 -2.74 11.43 5.82
N PRO A 40 -3.82 10.64 5.93
CA PRO A 40 -4.29 10.19 7.23
C PRO A 40 -3.18 9.43 7.95
N GLU A 41 -3.13 9.52 9.29
CA GLU A 41 -2.28 8.64 10.09
C GLU A 41 -2.65 7.20 9.77
N THR A 42 -1.75 6.51 9.08
CA THR A 42 -2.06 5.24 8.42
C THR A 42 -1.60 4.06 9.27
N PRO A 43 -2.34 2.94 9.24
CA PRO A 43 -2.02 1.75 10.03
C PRO A 43 -0.67 1.12 9.64
N ALA A 44 -0.06 1.51 8.51
CA ALA A 44 1.25 1.04 8.08
C ALA A 44 2.37 1.40 9.07
N VAL A 45 2.26 2.50 9.82
CA VAL A 45 3.24 2.83 10.87
C VAL A 45 3.11 1.86 12.06
N LEU A 46 1.91 1.35 12.32
CA LEU A 46 1.65 0.44 13.43
C LEU A 46 2.24 -0.96 13.21
N THR A 47 2.50 -1.36 11.95
CA THR A 47 3.15 -2.65 11.64
C THR A 47 4.66 -2.64 11.90
N ALA A 48 5.29 -1.46 11.93
CA ALA A 48 6.70 -1.27 12.24
C ALA A 48 7.00 -1.23 13.75
N GLY A 49 5.95 -1.20 14.60
CA GLY A 49 6.07 -1.20 16.06
C GLY A 49 6.31 -2.58 16.67
N HIS A 50 6.47 -2.61 18.00
CA HIS A 50 6.67 -3.83 18.77
C HIS A 50 5.47 -4.79 18.61
N ARG A 51 5.74 -6.11 18.55
CA ARG A 51 4.73 -7.11 18.17
C ARG A 51 3.49 -7.15 19.09
N SER A 52 3.64 -6.97 20.40
CA SER A 52 2.50 -6.99 21.34
C SER A 52 1.61 -5.74 21.25
N PRO A 53 2.15 -4.50 21.22
CA PRO A 53 1.37 -3.32 20.87
C PRO A 53 0.68 -3.42 19.50
N TRP A 54 1.36 -3.95 18.47
CA TRP A 54 0.77 -4.19 17.16
C TRP A 54 -0.40 -5.18 17.23
N ALA A 55 -0.25 -6.32 17.91
CA ALA A 55 -1.31 -7.30 18.04
C ALA A 55 -2.58 -6.71 18.69
N ARG A 56 -2.41 -5.86 19.72
CA ARG A 56 -3.53 -5.13 20.35
C ARG A 56 -4.16 -4.12 19.39
N ALA A 57 -3.34 -3.31 18.71
CA ALA A 57 -3.83 -2.34 17.74
C ALA A 57 -4.58 -3.01 16.58
N ARG A 58 -4.06 -4.12 16.04
CA ARG A 58 -4.72 -4.93 15.01
C ARG A 58 -6.08 -5.46 15.49
N ALA A 59 -6.16 -6.01 16.70
CA ALA A 59 -7.42 -6.49 17.26
C ALA A 59 -8.45 -5.36 17.40
N LEU A 60 -8.03 -4.18 17.85
CA LEU A 60 -8.89 -3.00 17.93
C LEU A 60 -9.34 -2.51 16.55
N LEU A 61 -8.45 -2.49 15.56
CA LEU A 61 -8.77 -2.12 14.18
C LEU A 61 -9.73 -3.10 13.53
N ALA A 62 -9.58 -4.41 13.81
CA ALA A 62 -10.48 -5.45 13.30
C ALA A 62 -11.86 -5.43 13.99
N ALA A 63 -11.90 -5.08 15.27
CA ALA A 63 -13.14 -4.93 16.03
C ALA A 63 -13.86 -3.59 15.79
N ALA A 64 -13.19 -2.61 15.17
CA ALA A 64 -13.80 -1.33 14.84
C ALA A 64 -14.83 -1.50 13.72
N GLU A 65 -16.08 -1.15 13.97
CA GLU A 65 -17.09 -1.07 12.91
C GLU A 65 -16.81 0.15 12.05
N GLY A 66 -16.22 -0.04 10.87
CA GLY A 66 -15.98 1.07 9.95
C GLY A 66 -14.89 0.84 8.89
N PRO A 67 -14.47 1.92 8.23
CA PRO A 67 -13.50 1.89 7.12
C PRO A 67 -12.15 1.26 7.50
N SER A 68 -11.77 1.34 8.78
CA SER A 68 -10.52 0.79 9.30
C SER A 68 -10.47 -0.74 9.26
N ALA A 69 -11.54 -1.43 9.66
CA ALA A 69 -11.60 -2.89 9.59
C ALA A 69 -11.63 -3.38 8.14
N ALA A 70 -12.39 -2.70 7.28
CA ALA A 70 -12.44 -3.03 5.84
C ALA A 70 -11.09 -2.83 5.16
N ALA A 71 -10.39 -1.72 5.45
CA ALA A 71 -9.05 -1.46 4.92
C ALA A 71 -8.02 -2.49 5.42
N LEU A 72 -8.10 -2.89 6.70
CA LEU A 72 -7.25 -3.93 7.26
C LEU A 72 -7.50 -5.28 6.58
N GLY A 73 -8.77 -5.67 6.38
CA GLY A 73 -9.12 -6.90 5.66
C GLY A 73 -8.59 -6.90 4.22
N VAL A 74 -8.73 -5.79 3.48
CA VAL A 74 -8.19 -5.69 2.12
C VAL A 74 -6.65 -5.81 2.10
N LEU A 75 -5.96 -5.25 3.08
CA LEU A 75 -4.51 -5.36 3.19
C LEU A 75 -4.07 -6.80 3.49
N GLU A 76 -4.79 -7.50 4.36
CA GLU A 76 -4.49 -8.87 4.77
C GLU A 76 -4.79 -9.91 3.69
N ASP A 77 -5.80 -9.65 2.85
CA ASP A 77 -6.21 -10.51 1.74
C ASP A 77 -5.41 -10.23 0.45
N ALA A 78 -4.62 -9.15 0.42
CA ALA A 78 -3.83 -8.78 -0.75
C ALA A 78 -2.71 -9.81 -1.01
N PRO A 79 -2.48 -10.21 -2.28
CA PRO A 79 -1.41 -11.16 -2.60
C PRO A 79 0.00 -10.57 -2.37
N PHE A 80 0.13 -9.24 -2.47
CA PHE A 80 1.36 -8.50 -2.19
C PHE A 80 1.03 -7.01 -1.98
N VAL A 81 2.00 -6.26 -1.45
CA VAL A 81 1.91 -4.80 -1.27
C VAL A 81 3.09 -4.14 -1.99
N ILE A 82 2.82 -3.05 -2.72
CA ILE A 82 3.84 -2.22 -3.36
C ILE A 82 3.97 -0.91 -2.57
N ALA A 83 5.17 -0.59 -2.11
CA ALA A 83 5.48 0.68 -1.48
C ALA A 83 6.20 1.60 -2.46
N PHE A 84 5.63 2.78 -2.72
CA PHE A 84 6.30 3.84 -3.47
C PHE A 84 7.06 4.73 -2.50
N ASP A 85 8.38 4.58 -2.49
CA ASP A 85 9.27 5.39 -1.66
C ASP A 85 9.75 6.62 -2.44
N PRO A 86 9.48 7.85 -1.96
CA PRO A 86 10.03 9.07 -2.55
C PRO A 86 11.54 9.23 -2.30
N SER A 87 12.12 8.44 -1.38
CA SER A 87 13.55 8.38 -1.11
C SER A 87 14.24 7.73 -2.30
N GLY A 88 14.62 8.55 -3.29
CA GLY A 88 15.32 8.08 -4.48
C GLY A 88 16.75 7.66 -4.17
N ASP A 89 16.95 6.53 -3.49
CA ASP A 89 18.25 5.86 -3.51
C ASP A 89 18.29 5.00 -4.77
N ARG A 90 18.77 5.63 -5.86
CA ARG A 90 19.09 4.89 -7.08
C ARG A 90 20.22 3.93 -6.69
N PRO A 91 20.10 2.60 -6.94
CA PRO A 91 21.22 1.71 -6.66
C PRO A 91 22.46 2.26 -7.36
N GLN A 92 23.49 2.55 -6.57
CA GLN A 92 24.73 3.14 -7.05
C GLN A 92 25.42 2.06 -7.86
N ASN A 93 25.20 2.08 -9.17
CA ASN A 93 25.73 1.10 -10.09
C ASN A 93 27.25 1.37 -10.23
N GLY A 94 28.07 0.84 -9.31
CA GLY A 94 29.53 0.98 -9.43
C GLY A 94 30.41 0.85 -8.20
N ASP A 95 30.11 0.01 -7.19
CA ASP A 95 31.19 -0.43 -6.28
C ASP A 95 31.91 -1.65 -6.88
N PRO A 96 33.18 -1.54 -7.30
CA PRO A 96 34.01 -2.71 -7.56
C PRO A 96 34.56 -3.30 -6.25
N PRO A 97 35.00 -4.57 -6.25
CA PRO A 97 35.54 -5.26 -5.08
C PRO A 97 36.86 -4.66 -4.56
#